data_AF-A0A9R1Q5T3-F1
#
_entry.id   AF-A0A9R1Q5T3-F1
#
_cell.length_a   1.000
_cell.length_b   1.000
_cell.length_c   1.000
_cell.angle_alpha   90.00
_cell.angle_beta   90.00
_cell.angle_gamma   90.00
#
_symmetry.space_group_name_H-M   'P 1'
#
loop_
_entity.id
_entity.type
_entity.pdbx_description
1 polymer ?
#
loop_
_entity_poly.entity_id
_entity_poly.type
_entity_poly.pdbx_seq_one_letter_code
_entity_poly.pdbx_strand_id
1 'polypeptide(L)' 'MDVKSNDSEDWMPMARNWGANWHSLANLSGKMLSFRLTNTDGHTLVFNDIVPKGWTFGQSFVSKLQF' A
#
# COMPACT_ATOMS: atom_id res chain seq x y z
N MET A 1 2.81 -0.71 7.81
CA MET A 1 2.63 -0.64 6.35
C MET A 1 2.24 0.78 6.05
N ASP A 2 2.83 1.37 5.02
CA ASP A 2 2.51 2.72 4.59
C ASP A 2 1.98 2.69 3.16
N VAL A 3 1.19 3.70 2.80
CA VAL A 3 0.63 3.90 1.46
C VAL A 3 0.98 5.29 0.94
N LYS A 4 1.28 5.39 -0.35
CA LYS A 4 1.47 6.65 -1.07
C LYS A 4 0.61 6.64 -2.33
N SER A 5 -0.16 7.68 -2.56
CA SER A 5 -0.91 7.88 -3.81
C SER A 5 -0.09 8.72 -4.79
N ASN A 6 -0.42 8.62 -6.08
CA ASN A 6 0.28 9.33 -7.15
C ASN A 6 0.15 10.86 -7.15
N ASP A 7 -0.63 11.43 -6.22
CA ASP A 7 -0.80 12.87 -6.00
C ASP A 7 -0.10 13.36 -4.71
N SER A 8 0.70 12.51 -4.06
CA SER A 8 1.48 12.82 -2.86
C SER A 8 2.91 12.29 -2.96
N GLU A 9 3.85 13.04 -2.39
CA GLU A 9 5.22 12.56 -2.17
C GLU A 9 5.44 11.93 -0.79
N ASP A 10 4.48 12.12 0.12
CA ASP A 10 4.57 11.61 1.48
C ASP A 10 3.94 10.22 1.63
N TRP A 11 4.62 9.38 2.40
CA TRP A 11 4.11 8.10 2.85
C TRP A 11 3.17 8.29 4.05
N MET A 12 1.95 7.76 3.95
CA MET A 12 0.98 7.79 5.05
C MET A 12 0.92 6.42 5.73
N PRO A 13 1.01 6.35 7.08
CA PRO A 13 0.89 5.09 7.79
C PRO A 13 -0.52 4.52 7.67
N MET A 14 -0.62 3.21 7.48
CA MET A 14 -1.89 2.47 7.55
C MET A 14 -2.04 1.85 8.93
N ALA A 15 -3.25 1.92 9.49
CA ALA A 15 -3.58 1.27 10.75
C ALA A 15 -3.70 -0.25 10.53
N ARG A 16 -3.10 -1.03 11.43
CA ARG A 16 -3.27 -2.49 11.45
C ARG A 16 -4.54 -2.82 12.21
N ASN A 17 -5.45 -3.56 11.59
CA ASN A 17 -6.73 -3.91 12.22
C ASN A 17 -6.65 -5.30 12.89
N TRP A 18 -6.52 -6.36 12.09
CA TRP A 18 -6.33 -7.74 12.58
C TRP A 18 -5.40 -8.52 11.65
N GLY A 19 -4.64 -9.48 12.18
CA GLY A 19 -3.78 -10.35 11.36
C GLY A 19 -2.90 -9.56 10.38
N ALA A 20 -2.99 -9.91 9.09
CA ALA A 20 -2.37 -9.21 7.98
C ALA A 20 -3.37 -8.31 7.21
N ASN A 21 -4.26 -7.63 7.95
CA ASN A 21 -5.19 -6.64 7.41
C ASN A 21 -4.80 -5.23 7.91
N TRP A 22 -4.59 -4.33 6.95
CA TRP A 22 -4.31 -2.91 7.20
C TRP A 22 -5.33 -2.05 6.46
N HIS A 23 -5.67 -0.91 7.03
CA HIS A 23 -6.61 0.04 6.43
C HIS A 23 -6.12 1.48 6.56
N SER A 24 -6.64 2.35 5.69
CA SER A 24 -6.45 3.80 5.73
C SER A 24 -7.83 4.47 5.67
N LEU A 25 -7.95 5.63 6.32
CA LEU A 25 -9.13 6.49 6.23
C LEU A 25 -8.96 7.61 5.18
N ALA A 26 -7.83 7.64 4.48
CA ALA A 26 -7.59 8.58 3.39
C ALA A 26 -8.46 8.24 2.16
N ASN A 27 -8.83 9.26 1.39
CA ASN A 27 -9.53 9.07 0.12
C ASN A 27 -8.55 8.57 -0.97
N LEU A 28 -8.49 7.26 -1.14
CA LEU A 28 -7.56 6.56 -2.05
C LEU A 28 -8.25 5.93 -3.26
N SER A 29 -9.59 5.91 -3.28
CA SER A 29 -10.40 5.26 -4.32
C SER A 29 -10.03 5.78 -5.71
N GLY A 30 -9.72 4.87 -6.62
CA GLY A 30 -9.37 5.18 -8.02
C GLY A 30 -8.01 5.85 -8.22
N LYS A 31 -7.24 6.15 -7.17
CA LYS A 31 -5.86 6.67 -7.27
C LYS A 31 -4.88 5.52 -7.52
N MET A 32 -3.77 5.81 -8.20
CA MET A 32 -2.68 4.84 -8.29
C MET A 32 -1.94 4.80 -6.96
N LEU A 33 -1.65 3.60 -6.43
CA LEU A 33 -1.12 3.41 -5.08
C LEU A 33 0.21 2.64 -5.09
N SER A 34 1.13 3.14 -4.29
CA SER A 34 2.36 2.46 -3.87
C SER A 34 2.24 2.04 -2.41
N PHE A 35 2.91 0.95 -2.04
CA PHE A 35 2.95 0.46 -0.66
C PHE A 35 4.39 0.27 -0.19
N ARG A 36 4.63 0.54 1.10
CA ARG A 36 5.90 0.26 1.75
C ARG A 36 5.67 -0.63 2.96
N LEU A 37 6.46 -1.70 3.06
CA LEU A 37 6.35 -2.70 4.13
C LEU A 37 7.72 -2.95 4.75
N THR A 38 7.78 -2.79 6.07
CA THR A 38 8.94 -3.14 6.89
C THR A 38 8.65 -4.43 7.64
N ASN A 39 9.51 -5.44 7.52
CA ASN A 39 9.39 -6.69 8.25
C ASN A 39 9.88 -6.54 9.71
N THR A 40 9.77 -7.61 10.49
CA THR A 40 10.19 -7.62 11.91
C THR A 40 11.69 -7.39 12.11
N ASP A 41 12.49 -7.73 11.10
CA ASP A 41 13.96 -7.59 11.12
C ASP A 41 14.40 -6.19 10.66
N GLY A 42 13.45 -5.30 10.37
CA GLY A 42 13.71 -3.92 9.93
C GLY A 42 13.96 -3.77 8.42
N HIS A 43 13.94 -4.85 7.64
CA HIS A 43 14.07 -4.78 6.18
C HIS A 43 12.81 -4.19 5.56
N THR A 44 12.99 -3.25 4.62
CA THR A 44 11.89 -2.53 3.99
C THR A 44 11.84 -2.83 2.49
N LEU A 45 10.66 -3.20 1.99
CA LEU A 45 10.34 -3.31 0.58
C LEU A 45 9.35 -2.22 0.17
N VAL A 46 9.55 -1.69 -1.04
CA VAL A 46 8.68 -0.70 -1.67
C VAL A 46 8.06 -1.31 -2.93
N PHE A 47 6.74 -1.32 -2.97
CA PHE A 47 5.92 -1.79 -4.07
C PHE A 47 5.38 -0.55 -4.79
N ASN A 48 6.18 -0.01 -5.71
CA ASN A 48 5.83 1.19 -6.47
C ASN A 48 4.72 0.90 -7.47
N ASP A 49 3.70 1.77 -7.50
CA ASP A 49 2.59 1.81 -8.46
C ASP A 49 1.91 0.46 -8.70
N ILE A 50 1.87 -0.38 -7.66
CA ILE A 50 1.38 -1.76 -7.73
C ILE A 50 -0.13 -1.83 -7.92
N VAL A 51 -0.86 -0.79 -7.48
CA VAL A 51 -2.28 -0.63 -7.76
C VAL A 51 -2.44 0.46 -8.82
N PRO A 52 -2.95 0.13 -10.03
CA PRO A 52 -3.12 1.10 -11.10
C PRO A 52 -4.24 2.09 -10.79
N LYS A 53 -4.22 3.23 -11.49
CA LYS A 53 -5.32 4.21 -11.47
C LYS A 53 -6.62 3.56 -11.92
N GLY A 54 -7.74 3.93 -11.28
CA GLY A 54 -9.07 3.43 -11.60
C GLY A 54 -9.44 2.08 -10.99
N TRP A 55 -8.66 1.58 -10.03
CA TRP A 55 -9.02 0.38 -9.27
C TRP A 55 -10.35 0.54 -8.52
N THR A 56 -11.01 -0.59 -8.25
CA THR A 56 -12.28 -0.68 -7.51
C THR A 56 -12.19 -1.74 -6.41
N PHE A 57 -13.10 -1.67 -5.43
CA PHE A 57 -13.13 -2.64 -4.33
C PHE A 57 -13.32 -4.08 -4.81
N GLY A 58 -12.68 -5.02 -4.12
CA GLY A 58 -12.73 -6.46 -4.43
C GLY A 58 -11.65 -6.95 -5.40
N GLN A 59 -10.82 -6.05 -5.93
CA GLN A 59 -9.68 -6.42 -6.77
C GLN A 59 -8.46 -6.86 -5.95
N SER A 60 -7.59 -7.64 -6.59
CA SER A 60 -6.31 -8.08 -6.02
C SER A 60 -5.17 -7.74 -6.98
N PHE A 61 -4.03 -7.31 -6.42
CA PHE A 61 -2.84 -6.93 -7.15
C PHE A 61 -1.64 -7.68 -6.57
N VAL A 62 -0.73 -8.12 -7.44
CA VAL A 62 0.37 -9.01 -7.06
C VAL A 62 1.72 -8.47 -7.53
N SER A 63 2.73 -8.65 -6.69
CA SER A 63 4.13 -8.30 -6.98
C SER A 63 5.00 -9.56 -6.96
N LYS A 64 6.15 -9.49 -7.64
CA LYS A 64 7.21 -10.50 -7.55
C LYS A 64 8.25 -10.20 -6.46
N LEU A 65 8.16 -9.04 -5.80
CA LEU A 65 9.03 -8.70 -4.68
C LEU A 65 8.70 -9.56 -3.46
N GLN A 66 9.74 -10.02 -2.79
CA GLN A 66 9.69 -10.92 -1.65
C GLN A 66 10.82 -10.56 -0.67
N PHE A 67 10.58 -10.78 0.62
CA PHE A 67 11.58 -10.58 1.67
C PHE A 67 12.62 -11.68 1.68
#